data_AF-A0A0J1F9C4-F1
#
_entry.id   AF-A0A0J1F9C4-F1
#
_cell.length_a   1.000
_cell.length_b   1.000
_cell.length_c   1.000
_cell.angle_alpha   90.00
_cell.angle_beta   90.00
_cell.angle_gamma   90.00
#
_symmetry.space_group_name_H-M   'P 1'
#
loop_
_entity.id
_entity.type
_entity.pdbx_description
1 polymer ?
#
loop_
_entity_poly.entity_id
_entity_poly.type
_entity_poly.pdbx_seq_one_letter_code
_entity_poly.pdbx_strand_id
1 'polypeptide(L)'
;MLSFLRRERLPFTFVRSEPYFLEILPPDTSKGAALRLLRKHLSIPSSRVVAVGDNPNDKEMLEAAGFGVAVGNAHRELKKVAGFCSVCHDQHAVAEVVNWIEQNVAHMITGESKDEIRISGNKAGPRNEDSDRSL
;
A
#
# COMPACT_ATOMS: atom_id res chain seq x y z
N MET A 1 -12.98 14.63 22.75
CA MET A 1 -13.02 13.16 22.59
C MET A 1 -11.66 12.49 22.86
N LEU A 2 -10.60 12.74 22.08
CA LEU A 2 -9.30 12.10 22.32
C LEU A 2 -8.69 12.42 23.70
N SER A 3 -8.85 13.65 24.19
CA SER A 3 -8.42 14.06 25.53
C SER A 3 -9.14 13.29 26.64
N PHE A 4 -10.39 12.89 26.41
CA PHE A 4 -11.15 12.05 27.34
C PHE A 4 -10.56 10.64 27.39
N LEU A 5 -10.38 10.00 26.22
CA LEU A 5 -9.80 8.65 26.16
C LEU A 5 -8.41 8.58 26.81
N ARG A 6 -7.58 9.60 26.60
CA ARG A 6 -6.26 9.72 27.27
C ARG A 6 -6.38 9.89 28.78
N ARG A 7 -7.36 10.68 29.24
CA ARG A 7 -7.61 10.89 30.67
C ARG A 7 -8.06 9.59 31.36
N GLU A 8 -8.94 8.84 30.72
CA GLU A 8 -9.45 7.56 31.24
C GLU A 8 -8.45 6.40 31.08
N ARG A 9 -7.25 6.66 30.54
CA ARG A 9 -6.18 5.66 30.31
C ARG A 9 -6.66 4.42 29.54
N LEU A 10 -7.66 4.57 28.68
CA LEU A 10 -8.10 3.50 27.81
C LEU A 10 -7.04 3.31 26.72
N PRO A 11 -6.57 2.09 26.45
CA PRO A 11 -5.59 1.87 25.41
C PRO A 11 -6.31 1.87 24.05
N PHE A 12 -5.86 2.68 23.11
CA PHE A 12 -6.43 2.79 21.76
C PHE A 12 -5.36 3.16 20.74
N THR A 13 -5.64 2.85 19.47
CA THR A 13 -4.99 3.49 18.32
C THR A 13 -6.03 4.27 17.52
N PHE A 14 -5.58 5.15 16.65
CA PHE A 14 -6.45 5.79 15.69
C PHE A 14 -5.81 5.84 14.32
N VAL A 15 -6.64 5.72 13.29
CA VAL A 15 -6.22 5.83 11.90
C VAL A 15 -7.15 6.79 11.17
N ARG A 16 -6.66 7.32 10.05
CA ARG A 16 -7.46 8.08 9.11
C ARG A 16 -7.39 7.38 7.76
N SER A 17 -8.54 6.96 7.27
CA SER A 17 -8.73 6.47 5.90
C SER A 17 -9.03 7.61 4.95
N GLU A 18 -9.73 8.65 5.41
CA GLU A 18 -10.11 9.83 4.63
C GLU A 18 -9.89 11.11 5.45
N PRO A 19 -9.84 12.31 4.82
CA PRO A 19 -9.65 13.57 5.54
C PRO A 19 -10.63 13.79 6.69
N TYR A 20 -11.86 13.27 6.54
CA TYR A 20 -12.96 13.46 7.48
C TYR A 20 -13.27 12.23 8.34
N PHE A 21 -12.57 11.11 8.14
CA PHE A 21 -12.82 9.88 8.89
C PHE A 21 -11.73 9.66 9.93
N LEU A 22 -12.15 9.60 11.20
CA LEU A 22 -11.31 9.22 12.33
C LEU A 22 -11.82 7.91 12.90
N GLU A 23 -11.02 6.87 12.76
CA GLU A 23 -11.32 5.53 13.29
C GLU A 23 -10.59 5.36 14.61
N ILE A 24 -11.30 4.91 15.65
CA ILE A 24 -10.72 4.58 16.96
C ILE A 24 -10.81 3.08 17.13
N LEU A 25 -9.67 2.43 17.31
CA LEU A 25 -9.53 0.98 17.28
C LEU A 25 -8.82 0.48 18.54
N PRO A 26 -8.97 -0.80 18.90
CA PRO A 26 -8.12 -1.42 19.90
C PRO A 26 -6.62 -1.24 19.56
N PRO A 27 -5.74 -1.24 20.57
CA PRO A 27 -4.30 -1.25 20.34
C PRO A 27 -3.90 -2.37 19.38
N ASP A 28 -2.81 -2.15 18.66
CA ASP A 28 -2.21 -3.13 17.75
C ASP A 28 -3.11 -3.59 16.59
N THR A 29 -4.22 -2.88 16.34
CA THR A 29 -5.10 -3.12 15.19
C THR A 29 -4.64 -2.30 13.99
N SER A 30 -4.33 -3.00 12.90
CA SER A 30 -4.01 -2.40 11.61
C SER A 30 -4.37 -3.34 10.45
N LYS A 31 -4.46 -2.81 9.22
CA LYS A 31 -4.61 -3.65 8.01
C LYS A 31 -3.45 -4.64 7.87
N GLY A 32 -2.23 -4.24 8.25
CA GLY A 32 -1.06 -5.12 8.27
C GLY A 32 -1.16 -6.23 9.31
N ALA A 33 -1.65 -5.93 10.51
CA ALA A 33 -1.90 -6.95 11.55
C ALA A 33 -2.94 -7.97 11.08
N ALA A 34 -4.03 -7.51 10.46
CA ALA A 34 -5.06 -8.36 9.88
C ALA A 34 -4.48 -9.25 8.75
N LEU A 35 -3.69 -8.69 7.84
CA LEU A 35 -3.05 -9.45 6.76
C LEU A 35 -2.11 -10.52 7.29
N ARG A 36 -1.28 -10.21 8.31
CA ARG A 36 -0.40 -11.20 8.95
C ARG A 36 -1.18 -12.37 9.55
N LEU A 37 -2.30 -12.08 10.22
CA LEU A 37 -3.17 -13.08 10.81
C LEU A 37 -3.82 -13.97 9.73
N LEU A 38 -4.42 -13.37 8.71
CA LEU A 38 -5.07 -14.09 7.61
C LEU A 38 -4.09 -14.99 6.88
N ARG A 39 -2.90 -14.47 6.57
CA ARG A 39 -1.83 -15.21 5.92
C ARG A 39 -1.40 -16.44 6.73
N LYS A 40 -1.26 -16.29 8.05
CA LYS A 40 -0.94 -17.42 8.96
C LYS A 40 -2.05 -18.46 8.96
N HIS A 41 -3.31 -18.02 9.00
CA HIS A 41 -4.46 -18.92 8.96
C HIS A 41 -4.52 -19.74 7.67
N LEU A 42 -4.21 -19.11 6.53
CA LEU A 42 -4.22 -19.76 5.21
C LEU A 42 -2.91 -20.50 4.86
N SER A 43 -1.90 -20.47 5.73
CA SER A 43 -0.56 -21.04 5.46
C SER A 43 0.09 -20.50 4.18
N ILE A 44 -0.14 -19.22 3.87
CA ILE A 44 0.45 -18.55 2.69
C ILE A 44 1.74 -17.83 3.12
N PRO A 45 2.89 -17.95 2.43
CA PRO A 45 4.07 -17.13 2.74
C PRO A 45 3.88 -15.70 2.23
N SER A 46 4.56 -14.71 2.83
CA SER A 46 4.37 -13.29 2.43
C SER A 46 4.81 -13.06 0.99
N SER A 47 5.83 -13.80 0.52
CA SER A 47 6.28 -13.79 -0.87
C SER A 47 5.20 -14.14 -1.90
N ARG A 48 4.06 -14.71 -1.49
CA ARG A 48 2.89 -14.99 -2.34
C ARG A 48 1.75 -13.99 -2.13
N VAL A 49 2.02 -12.83 -1.55
CA VAL A 49 1.03 -11.79 -1.26
C VAL A 49 1.46 -10.49 -1.90
N VAL A 50 0.56 -9.93 -2.71
CA VAL A 50 0.65 -8.56 -3.22
C VAL A 50 -0.41 -7.73 -2.51
N ALA A 51 -0.02 -6.60 -1.93
CA ALA A 51 -0.93 -5.64 -1.33
C ALA A 51 -1.03 -4.39 -2.20
N VAL A 52 -2.24 -3.88 -2.38
CA VAL A 52 -2.53 -2.65 -3.12
C VAL A 52 -3.22 -1.67 -2.17
N GLY A 53 -2.77 -0.42 -2.15
CA GLY A 53 -3.33 0.60 -1.28
C GLY A 53 -3.21 2.01 -1.84
N ASP A 54 -3.87 2.94 -1.16
CA ASP A 54 -3.97 4.34 -1.56
C ASP A 54 -3.70 5.30 -0.39
N ASN A 55 -3.98 4.91 0.85
CA ASN A 55 -3.96 5.79 1.99
C ASN A 55 -2.93 5.41 3.08
N PRO A 56 -2.61 6.31 4.02
CA PRO A 56 -1.61 6.04 5.07
C PRO A 56 -1.92 4.80 5.93
N ASN A 57 -3.19 4.45 6.12
CA ASN A 57 -3.61 3.25 6.85
C ASN A 57 -3.29 1.93 6.11
N ASP A 58 -2.91 1.99 4.83
CA ASP A 58 -2.44 0.84 4.04
C ASP A 58 -0.94 0.56 4.21
N LYS A 59 -0.17 1.48 4.81
CA LYS A 59 1.28 1.37 4.92
C LYS A 59 1.72 0.02 5.53
N GLU A 60 1.17 -0.32 6.69
CA GLU A 60 1.50 -1.58 7.36
C GLU A 60 1.06 -2.82 6.56
N MET A 61 0.04 -2.69 5.71
CA MET A 61 -0.41 -3.77 4.83
C MET A 61 0.58 -3.99 3.68
N LEU A 62 1.07 -2.91 3.06
CA LEU A 62 2.11 -2.96 2.04
C LEU A 62 3.41 -3.57 2.62
N GLU A 63 3.82 -3.17 3.81
CA GLU A 63 5.01 -3.70 4.49
C GLU A 63 4.86 -5.17 4.93
N ALA A 64 3.63 -5.63 5.19
CA ALA A 64 3.34 -7.02 5.58
C ALA A 64 3.28 -7.99 4.39
N ALA A 65 3.07 -7.47 3.17
CA ALA A 65 3.05 -8.24 1.93
C ALA A 65 4.48 -8.52 1.41
N GLY A 66 4.61 -9.48 0.49
CA GLY A 66 5.86 -9.71 -0.22
C GLY A 66 6.14 -8.64 -1.26
N PHE A 67 5.09 -8.01 -1.77
CA PHE A 67 5.19 -6.87 -2.68
C PHE A 67 4.04 -5.89 -2.43
N GLY A 68 4.38 -4.60 -2.24
CA GLY A 68 3.40 -3.54 -2.00
C GLY A 68 3.28 -2.60 -3.19
N VAL A 69 2.05 -2.28 -3.59
CA VAL A 69 1.72 -1.36 -4.68
C VAL A 69 0.90 -0.19 -4.16
N ALA A 70 1.27 1.02 -4.56
CA ALA A 70 0.44 2.21 -4.38
C ALA A 70 -0.24 2.57 -5.70
N VAL A 71 -1.53 2.95 -5.67
CA VAL A 71 -2.23 3.44 -6.88
C VAL A 71 -1.82 4.87 -7.25
N GLY A 72 -2.13 5.30 -8.47
CA GLY A 72 -1.66 6.56 -9.04
C GLY A 72 -2.07 7.81 -8.25
N ASN A 73 -3.25 7.81 -7.64
CA ASN A 73 -3.73 8.88 -6.74
C ASN A 73 -3.42 8.62 -5.26
N ALA A 74 -2.60 7.63 -4.93
CA ALA A 74 -2.25 7.33 -3.55
C ALA A 74 -1.52 8.48 -2.86
N HIS A 75 -1.68 8.54 -1.54
CA HIS A 75 -1.00 9.47 -0.65
C HIS A 75 0.53 9.37 -0.82
N ARG A 76 1.20 10.53 -0.80
CA ARG A 76 2.65 10.62 -1.05
C ARG A 76 3.46 9.72 -0.13
N GLU A 77 3.11 9.64 1.15
CA GLU A 77 3.81 8.80 2.11
C GLU A 77 3.65 7.29 1.83
N LEU A 78 2.53 6.87 1.24
CA LEU A 78 2.34 5.47 0.87
C LEU A 78 3.20 5.11 -0.36
N LYS A 79 3.26 5.99 -1.35
CA LYS A 79 4.11 5.81 -2.54
C LYS A 79 5.59 5.64 -2.21
N LYS A 80 6.07 6.24 -1.11
CA LYS A 80 7.47 6.09 -0.67
C LYS A 80 7.82 4.69 -0.18
N VAL A 81 6.84 3.93 0.32
CA VAL A 81 7.05 2.57 0.84
C VAL A 81 6.66 1.48 -0.15
N ALA A 82 5.95 1.84 -1.23
CA ALA A 82 5.56 0.90 -2.27
C ALA A 82 6.75 0.50 -3.15
N GLY A 83 6.79 -0.77 -3.56
CA GLY A 83 7.77 -1.26 -4.53
C GLY A 83 7.46 -0.79 -5.96
N PHE A 84 6.20 -0.44 -6.22
CA PHE A 84 5.72 0.03 -7.51
C PHE A 84 4.51 0.97 -7.33
N CYS A 85 4.38 1.94 -8.24
CA CYS A 85 3.20 2.81 -8.32
C CYS A 85 2.45 2.51 -9.63
N SER A 86 1.19 2.06 -9.50
CA SER A 86 0.27 1.75 -10.61
C SER A 86 -0.42 3.02 -11.14
N VAL A 87 -1.25 2.88 -12.17
CA VAL A 87 -2.18 3.91 -12.65
C VAL A 87 -3.18 4.34 -11.57
N CYS A 88 -3.91 5.42 -11.84
CA CYS A 88 -4.93 5.93 -10.92
C CYS A 88 -6.07 4.90 -10.73
N HIS A 89 -6.75 4.94 -9.58
CA HIS A 89 -7.84 3.98 -9.28
C HIS A 89 -8.94 3.95 -10.35
N ASP A 90 -9.24 5.08 -10.98
CA ASP A 90 -10.22 5.25 -12.07
C ASP A 90 -9.74 4.73 -13.43
N GLN A 91 -8.47 4.32 -13.53
CA GLN A 91 -7.85 3.72 -14.70
C GLN A 91 -7.65 2.19 -14.54
N HIS A 92 -8.46 1.55 -13.70
CA HIS A 92 -8.41 0.11 -13.44
C HIS A 92 -7.09 -0.37 -12.80
N ALA A 93 -6.55 0.37 -11.83
CA ALA A 93 -5.27 0.08 -11.17
C ALA A 93 -5.13 -1.39 -10.69
N VAL A 94 -6.18 -1.96 -10.10
CA VAL A 94 -6.14 -3.35 -9.64
C VAL A 94 -5.99 -4.34 -10.80
N ALA A 95 -6.66 -4.08 -11.94
CA ALA A 95 -6.52 -4.92 -13.12
C ALA A 95 -5.11 -4.82 -13.73
N GLU A 96 -4.51 -3.63 -13.77
CA GLU A 96 -3.11 -3.44 -14.17
C GLU A 96 -2.17 -4.25 -13.28
N VAL A 97 -2.37 -4.21 -11.96
CA VAL A 97 -1.57 -4.99 -11.00
C VAL A 97 -1.71 -6.49 -11.24
N VAL A 98 -2.92 -6.99 -11.50
CA VAL A 98 -3.13 -8.41 -11.83
C VAL A 98 -2.42 -8.79 -13.12
N ASN A 99 -2.56 -7.99 -14.19
CA ASN A 99 -1.87 -8.23 -15.45
C ASN A 99 -0.33 -8.23 -15.27
N TRP A 100 0.18 -7.31 -14.45
CA TRP A 100 1.60 -7.26 -14.10
C TRP A 100 2.04 -8.54 -13.36
N ILE A 101 1.25 -9.03 -12.40
CA ILE A 101 1.52 -10.30 -11.71
C ILE A 101 1.55 -11.46 -12.72
N GLU A 102 0.56 -11.58 -13.59
CA GLU A 102 0.48 -12.67 -14.58
C GLU A 102 1.72 -12.70 -15.48
N GLN A 103 2.16 -11.54 -15.95
CA GLN A 103 3.36 -11.41 -16.79
C GLN A 103 4.66 -11.74 -16.02
N ASN A 104 4.76 -11.35 -14.74
CA ASN A 104 6.01 -11.49 -13.97
C ASN A 104 6.12 -12.81 -13.20
N VAL A 105 4.99 -13.45 -12.86
CA VAL A 105 4.95 -14.74 -12.17
C VAL A 105 5.02 -15.91 -13.14
N ALA A 106 4.51 -15.77 -14.38
CA ALA A 106 4.65 -16.80 -15.41
C ALA A 106 6.13 -17.20 -15.61
N HIS A 107 7.04 -16.23 -15.71
CA HIS A 107 8.48 -16.49 -15.85
C HIS A 107 9.12 -17.18 -14.63
N MET A 108 8.58 -16.98 -13.42
CA MET A 108 9.06 -17.65 -12.20
C MET A 108 8.65 -19.12 -12.13
N ILE A 109 7.59 -19.51 -12.84
CA ILE A 109 7.12 -20.91 -12.94
C ILE A 109 7.81 -21.62 -14.12
N THR A 110 8.15 -20.91 -15.19
CA THR A 110 8.76 -21.49 -16.41
C THR A 110 10.29 -21.56 -16.41
N GLY A 111 10.98 -20.81 -15.53
CA GLY A 111 12.43 -20.92 -15.34
C GLY A 111 13.29 -20.12 -16.33
N GLU A 112 12.75 -19.10 -17.00
CA GLU A 112 13.51 -18.25 -17.93
C GLU A 112 14.24 -17.09 -17.22
N SER A 113 15.48 -16.80 -17.64
CA SER A 113 16.39 -15.81 -17.02
C SER A 113 15.99 -14.34 -17.25
N LYS A 114 16.39 -13.49 -16.31
CA LYS A 114 15.88 -12.13 -16.00
C LYS A 114 16.52 -10.95 -16.74
N ASP A 115 17.20 -11.15 -17.87
CA ASP A 115 18.14 -10.11 -18.34
C ASP A 115 17.53 -8.87 -19.03
N GLU A 116 16.20 -8.76 -19.26
CA GLU A 116 15.66 -7.62 -20.03
C GLU A 116 14.43 -6.87 -19.48
N ILE A 117 13.93 -7.14 -18.27
CA ILE A 117 12.79 -6.37 -17.75
C ILE A 117 13.29 -5.07 -17.08
N ARG A 118 13.77 -4.13 -17.90
CA ARG A 118 13.82 -2.71 -17.55
C ARG A 118 12.38 -2.21 -17.47
N ILE A 119 11.90 -2.01 -16.25
CA ILE A 119 10.66 -1.31 -15.95
C ILE A 119 10.69 0.04 -16.68
N SER A 120 9.94 0.18 -17.77
CA SER A 120 9.68 1.48 -18.43
C SER A 120 8.66 2.30 -17.64
N GLY A 121 8.81 2.31 -16.33
CA GLY A 121 8.01 3.05 -15.37
C GLY A 121 8.89 4.12 -14.77
N ASN A 122 8.59 5.35 -15.14
CA ASN A 122 9.24 6.58 -14.68
C ASN A 122 9.70 6.46 -13.22
N LYS A 123 11.02 6.49 -12.97
CA LYS A 123 11.52 6.74 -11.61
C LYS A 123 10.80 7.99 -11.13
N ALA A 124 10.12 7.91 -9.98
CA ALA A 124 9.54 9.07 -9.33
C ALA A 124 10.70 10.01 -8.92
N GLY A 125 11.14 10.85 -9.85
CA GLY A 125 11.96 12.02 -9.55
C GLY A 125 11.09 13.08 -8.86
N PRO A 126 11.67 13.93 -8.00
CA PRO A 126 10.91 14.98 -7.35
C PRO A 126 10.42 15.96 -8.43
N ARG A 127 9.10 16.01 -8.67
CA ARG A 127 8.51 17.15 -9.37
C ARG A 127 8.36 18.26 -8.35
N ASN A 128 9.11 19.32 -8.56
CA ASN A 128 8.95 20.57 -7.83
C ASN A 128 7.60 21.17 -8.22
N GLU A 129 6.64 21.16 -7.31
CA GLU A 129 5.42 21.98 -7.40
C GLU A 129 5.70 23.30 -6.69
N ASP A 130 6.43 24.18 -7.38
CA ASP A 130 6.51 25.61 -7.06
C ASP A 130 6.01 26.37 -8.30
N SER A 131 4.69 26.45 -8.45
CA SER A 131 4.02 27.52 -9.20
C SER A 131 2.51 27.40 -9.07
N ASP A 132 1.95 27.77 -7.91
CA ASP A 132 0.76 28.61 -7.95
C ASP A 132 0.64 29.44 -6.67
N ARG A 133 1.33 30.59 -6.69
CA ARG A 133 0.90 31.76 -5.94
C ARG A 133 0.00 32.56 -6.87
N SER A 134 -1.30 32.40 -6.75
CA SER A 134 -2.24 33.50 -7.01
C SER A 134 -3.62 33.25 -6.37
N LEU A 135 -3.95 34.17 -5.46
CA LEU A 135 -5.23 34.48 -4.80
C LEU A 135 -5.58 33.66 -3.55
#